data_AF-A0A9P5LDV6-F1
#
_entry.id   AF-A0A9P5LDV6-F1
#
_cell.length_a   1.000
_cell.length_b   1.000
_cell.length_c   1.000
_cell.angle_alpha   90.00
_cell.angle_beta   90.00
_cell.angle_gamma   90.00
#
_symmetry.space_group_name_H-M   'P 1'
#
loop_
_entity.id
_entity.type
_entity.pdbx_description
1 polymer ?
#
loop_
_entity_poly.entity_id
_entity_poly.type
_entity_poly.pdbx_seq_one_letter_code
_entity_poly.pdbx_strand_id
1 'polypeptide(L)'
;MSDSSTVIAPVGAVLQITQTSEGQYSIKQLPTEQPTPIVLHSDDRQVIDFDIKFIRIVGYYDSNTREIGITPFIAGARLGNGYYASLDNGIGIDLEYLIYSGRLSIGPDAGKKKLRLSIHLKGAWGLPGIDTDVDLFNI
;
A
#
# COMPACT_ATOMS: atom_id res chain seq x y z
N MET A 1 35.54 -9.42 -19.33
CA MET A 1 35.38 -8.75 -18.02
C MET A 1 33.88 -8.63 -17.79
N SER A 2 33.32 -9.30 -16.79
CA SER A 2 31.88 -9.29 -16.51
C SER A 2 31.61 -8.54 -15.21
N ASP A 3 30.64 -7.62 -15.27
CA ASP A 3 30.14 -6.81 -14.15
C ASP A 3 29.65 -7.64 -12.97
N SER A 4 29.70 -7.06 -11.78
CA SER A 4 29.04 -7.58 -10.58
C SER A 4 28.25 -6.46 -9.90
N SER A 5 26.93 -6.56 -9.89
CA SER A 5 26.03 -5.70 -9.13
C SER A 5 25.38 -6.51 -7.99
N THR A 6 25.59 -6.07 -6.75
CA THR A 6 24.99 -6.66 -5.55
C THR A 6 23.67 -5.96 -5.22
N VAL A 7 22.61 -6.72 -4.94
CA VAL A 7 21.31 -6.21 -4.46
C VAL A 7 20.97 -6.88 -3.12
N ILE A 8 20.61 -6.08 -2.11
CA ILE A 8 20.14 -6.52 -0.78
C ILE A 8 18.60 -6.48 -0.76
N ALA A 9 17.92 -7.54 -0.30
CA ALA A 9 16.45 -7.63 -0.20
C ALA A 9 15.94 -8.13 1.20
N PRO A 10 14.83 -7.60 1.78
CA PRO A 10 14.41 -7.84 3.20
C PRO A 10 13.22 -8.81 3.51
N VAL A 11 13.46 -9.99 4.13
CA VAL A 11 12.59 -11.15 4.56
C VAL A 11 11.02 -11.02 4.65
N GLY A 12 10.23 -11.97 4.10
CA GLY A 12 8.75 -12.08 4.00
C GLY A 12 8.23 -13.52 4.24
N ALA A 13 6.92 -13.74 4.40
CA ALA A 13 6.34 -14.97 4.98
C ALA A 13 5.69 -15.94 3.97
N VAL A 14 5.75 -17.25 4.25
CA VAL A 14 5.22 -18.35 3.43
C VAL A 14 3.83 -18.76 3.90
N LEU A 15 2.88 -18.91 2.97
CA LEU A 15 1.49 -19.33 3.24
C LEU A 15 1.17 -20.64 2.52
N GLN A 16 0.47 -21.56 3.20
CA GLN A 16 -0.11 -22.75 2.61
C GLN A 16 -1.61 -22.52 2.35
N ILE A 17 -2.05 -22.72 1.11
CA ILE A 17 -3.46 -22.56 0.68
C ILE A 17 -4.01 -23.93 0.29
N THR A 18 -5.12 -24.32 0.92
CA THR A 18 -5.85 -25.56 0.60
C THR A 18 -7.26 -25.19 0.15
N GLN A 19 -7.64 -25.58 -1.07
CA GLN A 19 -9.00 -25.41 -1.54
C GLN A 19 -9.91 -26.45 -0.86
N THR A 20 -10.91 -26.01 -0.11
CA THR A 20 -11.80 -26.90 0.66
C THR A 20 -13.09 -27.20 -0.09
N SER A 21 -13.50 -26.30 -0.98
CA SER A 21 -14.58 -26.49 -1.96
C SER A 21 -14.47 -25.45 -3.08
N GLU A 22 -15.36 -25.50 -4.08
CA GLU A 22 -15.38 -24.51 -5.17
C GLU A 22 -15.53 -23.09 -4.61
N GLY A 23 -14.55 -22.24 -4.91
CA GLY A 23 -14.50 -20.86 -4.40
C GLY A 23 -14.14 -20.71 -2.91
N GLN A 24 -13.76 -21.77 -2.19
CA GLN A 24 -13.44 -21.72 -0.76
C GLN A 24 -12.01 -22.22 -0.49
N TYR A 25 -11.24 -21.45 0.29
CA TYR A 25 -9.83 -21.72 0.56
C TYR A 25 -9.51 -21.55 2.06
N SER A 26 -8.78 -22.51 2.61
CA SER A 26 -8.16 -22.43 3.93
C SER A 26 -6.70 -22.01 3.78
N ILE A 27 -6.30 -20.94 4.49
CA ILE A 27 -4.94 -20.39 4.45
C ILE A 27 -4.29 -20.59 5.82
N LYS A 28 -3.14 -21.25 5.85
CA LYS A 28 -2.31 -21.41 7.05
C LYS A 28 -0.95 -20.74 6.83
N GLN A 29 -0.61 -19.79 7.68
CA GLN A 29 0.72 -19.18 7.67
C GLN A 29 1.73 -20.14 8.29
N LEU A 30 2.79 -20.45 7.53
CA LEU A 30 3.92 -21.25 8.01
C LEU A 30 4.99 -20.29 8.59
N PRO A 31 5.81 -20.73 9.55
CA PRO A 31 6.97 -19.97 10.01
C PRO A 31 7.84 -19.52 8.81
N THR A 32 8.18 -18.24 8.83
CA THR A 32 8.64 -17.34 7.75
C THR A 32 9.94 -17.73 7.04
N GLU A 33 9.99 -17.61 5.71
CA GLU A 33 11.25 -17.53 4.93
C GLU A 33 11.17 -16.47 3.81
N GLN A 34 12.10 -15.51 3.89
CA GLN A 34 12.59 -14.53 2.89
C GLN A 34 11.62 -13.62 2.13
N PRO A 35 12.01 -12.38 1.78
CA PRO A 35 11.09 -11.48 1.10
C PRO A 35 10.87 -12.13 -0.23
N THR A 36 9.62 -12.21 -0.64
CA THR A 36 9.40 -12.22 -2.06
C THR A 36 9.94 -10.90 -2.61
N PRO A 37 10.88 -10.93 -3.57
CA PRO A 37 11.34 -9.74 -4.25
C PRO A 37 10.13 -9.02 -4.84
N ILE A 38 10.22 -7.69 -4.97
CA ILE A 38 9.32 -6.93 -5.83
C ILE A 38 9.35 -7.64 -7.19
N VAL A 39 8.24 -8.27 -7.58
CA VAL A 39 8.16 -8.87 -8.91
C VAL A 39 8.21 -7.70 -9.89
N LEU A 40 9.23 -7.70 -10.74
CA LEU A 40 9.34 -6.79 -11.88
C LEU A 40 8.08 -6.97 -12.73
N HIS A 41 7.15 -6.03 -12.61
CA HIS A 41 6.01 -5.91 -13.51
C HIS A 41 6.01 -4.51 -14.10
N SER A 42 6.00 -4.50 -15.43
CA SER A 42 5.92 -3.41 -16.42
C SER A 42 6.81 -2.16 -16.21
N ASP A 43 7.37 -1.65 -17.30
CA ASP A 43 8.18 -0.41 -17.31
C ASP A 43 7.33 0.86 -17.06
N ASP A 44 6.00 0.73 -16.92
CA ASP A 44 5.04 1.85 -16.81
C ASP A 44 4.62 2.15 -15.35
N ARG A 45 5.35 1.67 -14.36
CA ARG A 45 5.06 2.00 -12.96
C ARG A 45 5.28 3.48 -12.67
N GLN A 46 4.21 4.15 -12.26
CA GLN A 46 4.27 5.51 -11.74
C GLN A 46 4.49 5.47 -10.22
N VAL A 47 5.54 6.13 -9.76
CA VAL A 47 5.93 6.13 -8.35
C VAL A 47 5.04 7.07 -7.55
N ILE A 48 4.50 6.55 -6.44
CA ILE A 48 3.84 7.34 -5.41
C ILE A 48 4.87 7.60 -4.33
N ASP A 49 5.18 8.87 -4.05
CA ASP A 49 5.88 9.29 -2.83
C ASP A 49 5.19 10.56 -2.32
N PHE A 50 4.41 10.41 -1.27
CA PHE A 50 3.62 11.47 -0.69
C PHE A 50 3.96 11.60 0.79
N ASP A 51 4.19 12.82 1.24
CA ASP A 51 4.46 13.12 2.64
C ASP A 51 3.57 14.28 3.09
N ILE A 52 2.90 14.08 4.22
CA ILE A 52 2.21 15.13 4.95
C ILE A 52 2.41 14.96 6.46
N LYS A 53 3.05 15.97 7.06
CA LYS A 53 3.36 16.02 8.50
C LYS A 53 4.19 14.80 8.94
N PHE A 54 3.55 13.83 9.59
CA PHE A 54 4.18 12.61 10.11
C PHE A 54 3.75 11.37 9.31
N ILE A 55 2.92 11.54 8.27
CA ILE A 55 2.42 10.46 7.43
C ILE A 55 3.18 10.49 6.11
N ARG A 56 3.81 9.38 5.76
CA ARG A 56 4.41 9.19 4.45
C ARG A 56 3.80 7.97 3.78
N ILE A 57 3.55 8.04 2.48
CA ILE A 57 3.05 6.94 1.66
C ILE A 57 3.98 6.80 0.48
N VAL A 58 4.66 5.66 0.40
CA VAL A 58 5.47 5.30 -0.77
C VAL A 58 4.81 4.14 -1.50
N GLY A 59 4.92 4.07 -2.81
CA GLY A 59 4.21 3.06 -3.56
C GLY A 59 4.35 3.21 -5.06
N TYR A 60 3.45 2.56 -5.77
CA TYR A 60 3.32 2.68 -7.21
C TYR A 60 1.87 2.48 -7.66
N TYR A 61 1.64 2.95 -8.87
CA TYR A 61 0.51 2.61 -9.72
C TYR A 61 1.05 2.02 -11.02
N ASP A 62 0.45 0.94 -11.50
CA ASP A 62 0.75 0.32 -12.80
C ASP A 62 -0.52 0.30 -13.65
N SER A 63 -0.51 1.05 -14.76
CA SER A 63 -1.66 1.15 -15.67
C SER A 63 -1.88 -0.12 -16.49
N ASN A 64 -0.82 -0.88 -16.77
CA ASN A 64 -0.88 -2.08 -17.59
C ASN A 64 -1.52 -3.24 -16.82
N THR A 65 -1.09 -3.44 -15.57
CA THR A 65 -1.64 -4.48 -14.70
C THR A 65 -2.87 -4.00 -13.92
N ARG A 66 -3.18 -2.70 -13.97
CA ARG A 66 -4.23 -2.04 -13.17
C ARG A 66 -4.05 -2.35 -11.69
N GLU A 67 -2.82 -2.21 -11.20
CA GLU A 67 -2.46 -2.49 -9.81
C GLU A 67 -2.01 -1.23 -9.10
N ILE A 68 -2.33 -1.13 -7.81
CA ILE A 68 -1.79 -0.12 -6.89
C ILE A 68 -1.08 -0.88 -5.77
N GLY A 69 0.12 -0.43 -5.41
CA GLY A 69 0.84 -0.89 -4.23
C GLY A 69 1.26 0.30 -3.37
N ILE A 70 1.00 0.25 -2.05
CA ILE A 70 1.47 1.29 -1.12
C ILE A 70 2.07 0.72 0.15
N THR A 71 2.99 1.47 0.75
CA THR A 71 3.54 1.29 2.08
C THR A 71 3.40 2.60 2.85
N PRO A 72 2.47 2.68 3.82
CA PRO A 72 2.33 3.84 4.67
C PRO A 72 3.33 3.81 5.82
N PHE A 73 3.69 5.00 6.28
CA PHE A 73 4.52 5.25 7.45
C PHE A 73 3.86 6.31 8.32
N ILE A 74 3.93 6.14 9.63
CA ILE A 74 3.45 7.11 10.62
C ILE A 74 4.60 7.38 11.61
N ALA A 75 4.99 8.64 11.72
CA ALA A 75 6.14 9.09 12.51
C ALA A 75 7.42 8.26 12.22
N GLY A 76 7.64 7.93 10.94
CA GLY A 76 8.76 7.10 10.48
C GLY A 76 8.59 5.59 10.67
N ALA A 77 7.57 5.13 11.39
CA ALA A 77 7.29 3.71 11.56
C ALA A 77 6.48 3.16 10.38
N ARG A 78 6.96 2.10 9.74
CA ARG A 78 6.26 1.40 8.66
C ARG A 78 5.00 0.71 9.18
N LEU A 79 3.89 0.86 8.47
CA LEU A 79 2.63 0.17 8.76
C LEU A 79 2.50 -1.09 7.92
N GLY A 80 2.67 -2.25 8.56
CA GLY A 80 2.58 -3.55 7.89
C GLY A 80 3.67 -3.80 6.84
N ASN A 81 3.43 -4.78 5.97
CA ASN A 81 4.37 -5.21 4.93
C ASN A 81 4.08 -4.60 3.56
N GLY A 82 3.28 -3.54 3.50
CA GLY A 82 2.73 -2.97 2.27
C GLY A 82 1.39 -3.61 1.89
N TYR A 83 0.63 -2.90 1.08
CA TYR A 83 -0.74 -3.22 0.69
C TYR A 83 -0.86 -3.11 -0.83
N TYR A 84 -1.61 -4.03 -1.44
CA TYR A 84 -1.78 -4.10 -2.88
C TYR A 84 -3.25 -4.36 -3.21
N ALA A 85 -3.73 -3.75 -4.28
CA ALA A 85 -5.07 -3.99 -4.79
C ALA A 85 -5.16 -3.68 -6.28
N SER A 86 -6.23 -4.15 -6.93
CA SER A 86 -6.58 -3.67 -8.25
C SER A 86 -7.03 -2.21 -8.20
N LEU A 87 -6.79 -1.49 -9.29
CA LEU A 87 -7.19 -0.10 -9.48
C LEU A 87 -8.70 0.10 -9.25
N ASP A 88 -9.53 -0.88 -9.62
CA ASP A 88 -10.99 -0.78 -9.50
C ASP A 88 -11.48 -0.77 -8.05
N ASN A 89 -10.72 -1.40 -7.15
CA ASN A 89 -11.08 -1.54 -5.74
C ASN A 89 -10.35 -0.52 -4.85
N GLY A 90 -9.13 -0.13 -5.24
CA GLY A 90 -8.28 0.71 -4.41
C GLY A 90 -7.84 0.02 -3.11
N ILE A 91 -7.18 0.79 -2.25
CA ILE A 91 -6.69 0.37 -0.95
C ILE A 91 -7.31 1.29 0.10
N GLY A 92 -7.84 0.71 1.18
CA GLY A 92 -8.30 1.45 2.35
C GLY A 92 -7.67 0.87 3.61
N ILE A 93 -7.19 1.73 4.50
CA ILE A 93 -6.54 1.39 5.75
C ILE A 93 -7.19 2.22 6.86
N ASP A 94 -7.91 1.56 7.74
CA ASP A 94 -8.45 2.18 8.94
C ASP A 94 -7.36 2.16 10.03
N LEU A 95 -7.16 3.31 10.68
CA LEU A 95 -6.11 3.55 11.66
C LEU A 95 -6.74 3.89 13.00
N GLU A 96 -6.28 3.22 14.04
CA GLU A 96 -6.69 3.46 15.43
C GLU A 96 -5.45 3.61 16.31
N TYR A 97 -4.94 4.83 16.42
CA TYR A 97 -3.87 5.19 17.35
C TYR A 97 -4.40 5.99 18.52
N LEU A 98 -3.61 6.02 19.59
CA LEU A 98 -3.93 6.76 20.82
C LEU A 98 -4.28 8.24 20.57
N ILE A 99 -3.60 8.88 19.61
CA ILE A 99 -3.75 10.31 19.32
C ILE A 99 -4.44 10.62 17.99
N TYR A 100 -4.62 9.63 17.11
CA TYR A 100 -5.28 9.80 15.82
C TYR A 100 -6.07 8.56 15.45
N SER A 101 -7.29 8.72 14.97
CA SER A 101 -8.07 7.65 14.36
C SER A 101 -8.76 8.09 13.08
N GLY A 102 -8.97 7.17 12.15
CA GLY A 102 -9.65 7.47 10.89
C GLY A 102 -9.17 6.57 9.76
N ARG A 103 -9.17 7.09 8.53
CA ARG A 103 -8.93 6.28 7.33
C ARG A 103 -7.93 6.93 6.40
N LEU A 104 -7.06 6.10 5.84
CA LEU A 104 -6.25 6.40 4.67
C LEU A 104 -6.80 5.56 3.52
N SER A 105 -6.98 6.15 2.35
CA SER A 105 -7.36 5.38 1.16
C SER A 105 -6.71 5.90 -0.10
N ILE A 106 -6.39 5.01 -1.02
CA ILE A 106 -5.95 5.33 -2.37
C ILE A 106 -6.80 4.56 -3.36
N GLY A 107 -7.36 5.24 -4.36
CA GLY A 107 -8.26 4.61 -5.31
C GLY A 107 -8.76 5.54 -6.40
N PRO A 108 -9.58 5.03 -7.32
CA PRO A 108 -10.07 5.81 -8.45
C PRO A 108 -11.14 6.79 -7.98
N ASP A 109 -10.97 8.07 -8.32
CA ASP A 109 -12.06 9.04 -8.26
C ASP A 109 -12.94 8.87 -9.50
N ALA A 110 -14.08 8.20 -9.31
CA ALA A 110 -15.09 7.94 -10.33
C ALA A 110 -15.58 9.21 -11.05
N GLY A 111 -15.48 10.39 -10.42
CA GLY A 111 -15.90 11.66 -11.01
C GLY A 111 -14.82 12.35 -11.86
N LYS A 112 -13.53 12.02 -11.67
CA LYS A 112 -12.42 12.80 -12.24
C LYS A 112 -11.46 12.00 -13.12
N LYS A 113 -11.61 10.67 -13.21
CA LYS A 113 -10.65 9.80 -13.93
C LYS A 113 -9.23 9.99 -13.41
N LYS A 114 -9.10 9.99 -12.08
CA LYS A 114 -7.83 10.17 -11.40
C LYS A 114 -7.66 9.16 -10.29
N LEU A 115 -6.41 8.75 -10.06
CA LEU A 115 -6.03 8.10 -8.82
C LEU A 115 -5.95 9.16 -7.73
N ARG A 116 -6.70 8.99 -6.64
CA ARG A 116 -6.72 9.91 -5.49
C ARG A 116 -6.24 9.21 -4.25
N LEU A 117 -5.42 9.92 -3.48
CA LEU A 117 -5.12 9.64 -2.09
C LEU A 117 -6.03 10.50 -1.19
N SER A 118 -6.67 9.87 -0.22
CA SER A 118 -7.52 10.50 0.79
C SER A 118 -7.01 10.13 2.18
N ILE A 119 -6.84 11.13 3.04
CA ILE A 119 -6.42 10.95 4.44
C ILE A 119 -7.40 11.72 5.30
N HIS A 120 -8.22 11.00 6.06
CA HIS A 120 -9.20 11.56 6.99
C HIS A 120 -8.94 10.99 8.39
N LEU A 121 -8.14 11.71 9.17
CA LEU A 121 -7.77 11.38 10.54
C LEU A 121 -8.28 12.44 11.51
N LYS A 122 -8.97 11.99 12.55
CA LYS A 122 -9.40 12.79 13.68
C LYS A 122 -8.32 12.76 14.76
N GLY A 123 -7.88 13.93 15.22
CA GLY A 123 -7.00 14.05 16.37
C GLY A 123 -7.75 13.88 17.70
N ALA A 124 -7.10 13.27 18.69
CA ALA A 124 -7.58 13.20 20.07
C ALA A 124 -7.11 14.41 20.89
N TRP A 125 -7.76 14.65 22.03
CA TRP A 125 -7.33 15.65 23.04
C TRP A 125 -7.10 17.08 22.51
N GLY A 126 -7.91 17.49 21.53
CA GLY A 126 -7.81 18.82 20.92
C GLY A 126 -6.72 18.97 19.86
N LEU A 127 -6.02 17.89 19.49
CA LEU A 127 -5.11 17.90 18.34
C LEU A 127 -5.90 18.11 17.03
N PRO A 128 -5.37 18.92 16.09
CA PRO A 128 -6.02 19.13 14.81
C PRO A 128 -6.02 17.83 14.01
N GLY A 129 -7.15 17.53 13.35
CA GLY A 129 -7.23 16.44 12.40
C GLY A 129 -6.35 16.65 11.16
N ILE A 130 -6.25 15.60 10.36
CA ILE A 130 -5.69 15.64 9.00
C ILE A 130 -6.82 15.24 8.08
N ASP A 131 -7.26 16.16 7.24
CA ASP A 131 -8.36 15.95 6.30
C ASP A 131 -7.92 16.48 4.95
N THR A 132 -7.51 15.57 4.06
CA THR A 132 -6.92 15.95 2.78
C THR A 132 -7.21 14.92 1.69
N ASP A 133 -7.49 15.43 0.50
CA ASP A 133 -7.64 14.69 -0.74
C ASP A 133 -6.62 15.20 -1.76
N VAL A 134 -5.86 14.30 -2.35
CA VAL A 134 -4.80 14.61 -3.31
C VAL A 134 -4.97 13.76 -4.55
N ASP A 135 -5.16 14.42 -5.69
CA ASP A 135 -5.13 13.78 -6.99
C ASP A 135 -3.67 13.47 -7.36
N LEU A 136 -3.34 12.19 -7.57
CA LEU A 136 -2.00 11.71 -7.86
C LEU A 136 -1.74 11.64 -9.37
N PHE A 137 -2.55 10.86 -10.08
CA PHE A 137 -2.36 10.56 -11.51
C PHE A 137 -3.68 10.59 -12.26
N ASN A 138 -3.61 10.82 -13.57
CA ASN A 138 -4.74 10.55 -14.46
C ASN A 138 -4.78 9.06 -14.80
N ILE A 139 -5.96 8.45 -14.78
CA ILE A 139 -6.18 7.02 -15.01
C ILE A 139 -7.36 6.75 -15.95
#